data_AF-A0A967GTI2-F1
#
_entry.id   AF-A0A967GTI2-F1
#
_cell.length_a   1.000
_cell.length_b   1.000
_cell.length_c   1.000
_cell.angle_alpha   90.00
_cell.angle_beta   90.00
_cell.angle_gamma   90.00
#
_symmetry.space_group_name_H-M   'P 1'
#
loop_
_entity.id
_entity.type
_entity.pdbx_description
1 polymer ?
#
loop_
_entity_poly.entity_id
_entity_poly.type
_entity_poly.pdbx_seq_one_letter_code
_entity_poly.pdbx_strand_id
1 'polypeptide(L)' 'DDLGFSDLGSYGGEIPTPHLDRLAHNGARFSAFYNSARCCPSRASLLTGLHPHQAGIGSFATA' A
#
# COMPACT_ATOMS: atom_id res chain seq x y z
N ASP A 1 6.18 -3.63 -5.69
CA ASP A 1 5.98 -2.17 -5.68
C ASP A 1 4.81 -1.88 -6.60
N ASP A 2 4.02 -0.84 -6.33
CA ASP A 2 2.86 -0.44 -7.16
C ASP A 2 1.80 -1.55 -7.41
N LEU A 3 1.57 -2.43 -6.43
CA LEU A 3 0.49 -3.44 -6.49
C LEU A 3 -0.87 -2.76 -6.32
N GLY A 4 -1.75 -2.92 -7.31
CA GLY A 4 -3.11 -2.38 -7.29
C GLY A 4 -4.02 -3.12 -6.31
N PHE A 5 -5.03 -2.43 -5.79
CA PHE A 5 -5.99 -3.01 -4.85
C PHE A 5 -6.73 -4.22 -5.44
N SER A 6 -7.08 -4.17 -6.73
CA SER A 6 -7.80 -5.22 -7.45
C SER A 6 -6.88 -6.24 -8.14
N ASP A 7 -5.58 -6.26 -7.85
CA ASP A 7 -4.66 -7.22 -8.48
C ASP A 7 -4.69 -8.59 -7.79
N LEU A 8 -5.04 -8.64 -6.50
CA LEU A 8 -5.06 -9.86 -5.70
C LEU A 8 -6.42 -10.55 -5.77
N GLY A 9 -6.43 -11.88 -5.92
CA GLY A 9 -7.66 -12.67 -5.92
C GLY A 9 -8.50 -12.48 -4.65
N SER A 10 -7.84 -12.34 -3.51
CA SER A 10 -8.46 -12.03 -2.21
C SER A 10 -9.09 -10.63 -2.13
N TYR A 11 -8.93 -9.76 -3.12
CA TYR A 11 -9.65 -8.50 -3.26
C TYR A 11 -10.53 -8.43 -4.53
N GLY A 12 -10.76 -9.58 -5.18
CA GLY A 12 -11.59 -9.69 -6.39
C GLY A 12 -10.80 -9.57 -7.70
N GLY A 13 -9.47 -9.64 -7.65
CA GLY A 13 -8.62 -9.65 -8.85
C GLY A 13 -8.68 -10.94 -9.65
N GLU A 14 -8.40 -10.85 -10.95
CA GLU A 14 -8.41 -11.99 -11.88
C GLU A 14 -7.07 -12.75 -11.90
N ILE A 15 -5.98 -12.15 -11.39
CA ILE A 15 -4.65 -12.75 -11.37
C ILE A 15 -4.61 -13.85 -10.30
N PRO A 16 -4.20 -15.10 -10.64
CA PRO A 16 -4.08 -16.15 -9.64
C PRO A 16 -2.96 -15.85 -8.63
N THR A 17 -3.32 -15.54 -7.38
CA THR A 17 -2.38 -15.23 -6.29
C THR A 17 -2.49 -16.17 -5.08
N PRO A 18 -2.42 -17.51 -5.27
CA PRO A 18 -2.84 -18.50 -4.27
C PRO A 18 -2.10 -18.40 -2.92
N HIS A 19 -0.82 -18.00 -2.93
CA HIS A 19 -0.05 -17.86 -1.69
C HIS A 19 -0.48 -16.63 -0.87
N LEU A 20 -0.78 -15.51 -1.54
CA LEU A 20 -1.26 -14.29 -0.88
C LEU A 20 -2.71 -14.44 -0.44
N ASP A 21 -3.53 -15.12 -1.23
CA ASP A 21 -4.92 -15.40 -0.88
C ASP A 21 -4.98 -16.30 0.36
N ARG A 22 -4.13 -17.33 0.44
CA ARG A 22 -4.03 -18.16 1.64
C ARG A 22 -3.61 -17.36 2.86
N LEU A 23 -2.70 -16.38 2.72
CA LEU A 23 -2.32 -15.50 3.84
C LEU A 23 -3.51 -14.64 4.29
N ALA A 24 -4.26 -14.07 3.35
CA ALA A 24 -5.43 -13.23 3.63
C ALA A 24 -6.56 -14.01 4.33
N HIS A 25 -6.79 -15.27 3.98
CA HIS A 25 -7.83 -16.12 4.59
C HIS A 25 -7.47 -16.60 6.01
N ASN A 26 -6.18 -16.74 6.32
CA ASN A 26 -5.70 -17.24 7.62
C ASN A 26 -5.26 -16.11 8.57
N GLY A 27 -5.49 -14.85 8.19
CA GLY A 27 -5.06 -13.69 8.96
C GLY A 27 -6.11 -12.58 8.96
N ALA A 28 -5.65 -11.35 9.19
CA ALA A 28 -6.48 -10.16 9.07
C ALA A 28 -6.34 -9.55 7.66
N ARG A 29 -7.47 -9.15 7.07
CA ARG A 29 -7.52 -8.48 5.76
C ARG A 29 -8.16 -7.10 5.93
N PHE A 30 -7.47 -6.05 5.50
CA PHE A 30 -7.97 -4.68 5.57
C PHE A 30 -8.66 -4.29 4.27
N SER A 31 -9.97 -4.01 4.31
CA SER A 31 -10.71 -3.49 3.14
C SER A 31 -10.51 -1.98 2.92
N ALA A 32 -9.99 -1.27 3.92
CA ALA A 32 -9.77 0.17 3.90
C ALA A 32 -8.38 0.51 4.46
N PHE A 33 -7.35 0.30 3.67
CA PHE A 33 -5.97 0.68 3.95
C PHE A 33 -5.49 1.68 2.89
N TYR A 34 -4.90 2.79 3.31
CA TYR A 34 -4.48 3.87 2.42
C TYR A 34 -2.99 4.15 2.58
N ASN A 35 -2.32 4.40 1.46
CA ASN A 35 -0.97 4.93 1.40
C ASN A 35 -0.98 6.31 0.70
N SER A 36 0.19 6.91 0.49
CA SER A 36 0.30 8.10 -0.36
C SER A 36 0.37 7.69 -1.85
N ALA A 37 0.04 8.60 -2.75
CA ALA A 37 0.02 8.32 -4.20
C ALA A 37 1.39 8.09 -4.87
N ARG A 38 2.50 8.12 -4.10
CA ARG A 38 3.88 8.04 -4.61
C ARG A 38 4.77 7.24 -3.66
N CYS A 39 5.84 6.65 -4.21
CA CYS A 39 6.76 5.79 -3.48
C CYS A 39 7.41 6.49 -2.26
N CYS A 40 8.04 7.65 -2.44
CA CYS A 40 8.74 8.37 -1.37
C CYS A 40 7.84 8.76 -0.18
N PRO A 41 6.70 9.47 -0.37
CA PRO A 41 5.84 9.84 0.76
C PRO A 41 5.19 8.62 1.43
N SER A 42 4.84 7.56 0.68
CA SER A 42 4.33 6.31 1.25
C SER A 42 5.36 5.64 2.16
N ARG A 43 6.60 5.50 1.67
CA ARG A 43 7.69 4.87 2.41
C ARG A 43 8.11 5.70 3.63
N ALA A 44 8.20 7.03 3.48
CA ALA A 44 8.53 7.92 4.60
C ALA A 44 7.48 7.84 5.72
N SER A 45 6.19 7.86 5.37
CA SER A 45 5.11 7.74 6.36
C SER A 45 5.13 6.38 7.06
N LEU A 46 5.37 5.30 6.30
CA LEU A 46 5.45 3.95 6.86
C LEU A 46 6.62 3.78 7.85
N LEU A 47 7.79 4.32 7.52
CA LEU A 47 8.99 4.17 8.35
C LEU A 47 9.01 5.08 9.58
N THR A 48 8.33 6.23 9.52
CA THR A 48 8.38 7.23 10.60
C THR A 48 7.11 7.29 11.44
N GLY A 49 5.98 6.76 10.94
CA GLY A 49 4.67 6.95 11.55
C GLY A 49 4.14 8.39 11.47
N LEU A 50 4.78 9.25 10.69
CA LEU A 50 4.43 10.66 10.54
C LEU A 50 3.76 10.91 9.18
N HIS A 51 2.93 11.96 9.10
CA HIS A 51 2.42 12.40 7.80
C HIS A 51 3.58 12.91 6.91
N PRO A 52 3.47 12.84 5.57
CA PRO A 52 4.56 13.23 4.66
C PRO A 52 5.13 14.64 4.93
N HIS A 53 4.28 15.60 5.29
CA HIS A 53 4.69 16.96 5.65
C HIS A 53 5.59 17.00 6.90
N GLN A 54 5.29 16.18 7.90
CA GLN A 54 6.08 16.07 9.13
C GLN A 54 7.37 15.26 8.91
N ALA A 55 7.35 14.32 7.96
CA ALA A 55 8.51 13.50 7.58
C ALA A 55 9.48 14.21 6.62
N GLY A 56 9.28 15.50 6.33
CA GLY A 56 10.15 16.28 5.44
C GLY A 56 9.93 16.03 3.94
N ILE A 57 8.85 15.35 3.55
CA ILE A 57 8.45 15.10 2.14
C ILE A 57 7.10 15.79 1.87
N GLY A 58 6.94 17.04 2.31
CA GLY A 58 5.72 17.82 2.11
C GLY A 58 5.48 18.26 0.67
N SER A 59 6.53 18.35 -0.14
CA SER A 59 6.46 18.65 -1.57
C SER A 59 7.30 17.65 -2.34
N PHE A 60 6.65 16.67 -2.95
CA PHE A 60 7.27 15.84 -4.01
C PHE A 60 6.95 16.47 -5.37
N ALA A 61 7.25 17.77 -5.52
CA ALA A 61 7.25 18.42 -6.82
C ALA A 61 8.52 17.98 -7.55
N THR A 62 8.35 17.33 -8.70
CA THR A 62 9.42 17.18 -9.68
C THR A 62 9.96 18.58 -9.99
N ALA A 63 11.26 18.77 -9.81
CA ALA A 63 11.97 19.81 -10.56
C ALA A 63 11.86 19.53 -12.06
#